data_AF-H3BUK0-F1
#
_entry.id   AF-H3BUK0-F1
#
_cell.length_a   1.000
_cell.length_b   1.000
_cell.length_c   1.000
_cell.angle_alpha   90.00
_cell.angle_beta   90.00
_cell.angle_gamma   90.00
#
_symmetry.space_group_name_H-M   'P 1'
#
loop_
_entity.id
_entity.type
_entity.pdbx_description
1 polymer ?
#
loop_
_entity_poly.entity_id
_entity_poly.type
_entity_poly.pdbx_seq_one_letter_code
_entity_poly.pdbx_strand_id
1 'polypeptide(L)'
;MEVLREKVEEEEEAEREEAAEWAEWARMEKMMRPVEVRKEEITLKQETLRDLEKKLSEIQITVSAELPAFTKDTIDISKLPISYKTNTPKEEHLLQVADNFSRQYSHLCPDRVPLFLHPLNECEVPVRLKFVSTTLRPTLMPYPELYNWDSCAQFVSDFLTMVPLPDPLK
;
A
#
# COMPACT_ATOMS: atom_id res chain seq x y z
N MET A 1 60.58 -24.17 31.31
CA MET A 1 59.89 -24.68 30.11
C MET A 1 58.53 -25.32 30.44
N GLU A 2 58.01 -25.24 31.67
CA GLU A 2 56.66 -25.74 31.99
C GLU A 2 55.58 -24.69 31.78
N VAL A 3 55.85 -23.43 32.12
CA VAL A 3 54.90 -22.30 32.00
C VAL A 3 54.43 -22.02 30.56
N LEU A 4 55.22 -22.42 29.55
CA LEU A 4 54.85 -22.27 28.14
C LEU A 4 54.02 -23.45 27.61
N ARG A 5 54.07 -24.63 28.26
CA ARG A 5 53.20 -25.75 27.91
C ARG A 5 51.82 -25.58 28.53
N GLU A 6 51.78 -25.14 29.79
CA GLU A 6 50.55 -24.86 30.52
C GLU A 6 49.71 -23.78 29.81
N LYS A 7 50.35 -22.72 29.28
CA LYS A 7 49.66 -21.69 28.49
C LYS A 7 49.13 -22.18 27.14
N VAL A 8 49.78 -23.15 26.52
CA VAL A 8 49.33 -23.73 25.24
C VAL A 8 48.19 -24.72 25.49
N GLU A 9 48.23 -25.47 26.60
CA GLU A 9 47.12 -26.32 27.03
C GLU A 9 45.89 -25.49 27.42
N GLU A 10 46.07 -24.38 28.14
CA GLU A 10 44.98 -23.45 28.49
C GLU A 10 44.33 -22.79 27.25
N GLU A 11 45.14 -22.43 26.24
CA GLU A 11 44.65 -21.88 24.97
C GLU A 11 43.90 -22.94 24.13
N GLU A 12 44.37 -24.18 24.11
CA GLU A 12 43.71 -25.29 23.41
C GLU A 12 42.40 -25.71 24.11
N GLU A 13 42.34 -25.61 25.44
CA GLU A 13 41.11 -25.82 26.21
C GLU A 13 40.08 -24.71 25.94
N ALA A 14 40.51 -23.45 25.87
CA ALA A 14 39.64 -22.32 25.52
C ALA A 14 39.07 -22.44 24.09
N GLU A 15 39.87 -22.85 23.10
CA GLU A 15 39.37 -23.09 21.74
C GLU A 15 38.35 -24.23 21.68
N ARG A 16 38.51 -25.28 22.50
CA ARG A 16 37.55 -26.39 22.59
C ARG A 16 36.25 -25.96 23.26
N GLU A 17 36.31 -25.12 24.28
CA GLU A 17 35.11 -24.54 24.92
C GLU A 17 34.36 -23.63 23.95
N GLU A 18 35.05 -22.73 23.24
CA GLU A 18 34.42 -21.90 22.21
C GLU A 18 33.79 -22.77 21.11
N ALA A 19 34.50 -23.79 20.61
CA ALA A 19 33.95 -24.70 19.61
C ALA A 19 32.70 -25.46 20.11
N ALA A 20 32.65 -25.79 21.41
CA ALA A 20 31.50 -26.42 22.04
C ALA A 20 30.32 -25.44 22.17
N GLU A 21 30.57 -24.20 22.56
CA GLU A 21 29.55 -23.14 22.59
C GLU A 21 28.99 -22.87 21.20
N TRP A 22 29.85 -22.73 20.19
CA TRP A 22 29.43 -22.57 18.79
C TRP A 22 28.58 -23.75 18.30
N ALA A 23 28.92 -24.98 18.72
CA ALA A 23 28.13 -26.17 18.40
C ALA A 23 26.78 -26.20 19.12
N GLU A 24 26.71 -25.73 20.37
CA GLU A 24 25.45 -25.55 21.11
C GLU A 24 24.57 -24.48 20.46
N TRP A 25 25.13 -23.31 20.14
CA TRP A 25 24.43 -22.24 19.45
C TRP A 25 23.86 -22.70 18.12
N ALA A 26 24.64 -23.42 17.32
CA ALA A 26 24.18 -24.00 16.05
C ALA A 26 23.04 -25.02 16.24
N ARG A 27 23.05 -25.79 17.32
CA ARG A 27 21.96 -26.72 17.67
C ARG A 27 20.71 -25.98 18.13
N MET A 28 20.86 -24.95 18.97
CA MET A 28 19.76 -24.11 19.44
C MET A 28 19.11 -23.35 18.29
N GLU A 29 19.89 -22.80 17.36
CA GLU A 29 19.40 -22.14 16.14
C GLU A 29 18.61 -23.10 15.26
N LYS A 30 19.09 -24.34 15.10
CA LYS A 30 18.38 -25.40 14.35
C LYS A 30 17.06 -25.81 15.01
N MET A 31 16.98 -25.75 16.34
CA MET A 31 15.79 -26.05 17.15
C MET A 31 14.79 -24.88 17.19
N MET A 32 15.31 -23.64 17.14
CA MET A 32 14.54 -22.39 17.14
C MET A 32 14.13 -21.92 15.74
N ARG A 33 14.64 -22.55 14.68
CA ARG A 33 14.03 -22.37 13.36
C ARG A 33 12.55 -22.73 13.48
N PRO A 34 11.63 -21.80 13.14
CA PRO A 34 10.22 -22.11 13.09
C PRO A 34 10.06 -23.37 12.24
N VAL A 35 9.50 -24.43 12.83
CA VAL A 35 9.00 -25.60 12.08
C VAL A 35 8.30 -25.01 10.87
N GLU A 36 8.80 -25.35 9.67
CA GLU A 36 8.24 -24.90 8.41
C GLU A 36 6.74 -25.10 8.49
N VAL A 37 6.02 -24.01 8.76
CA VAL A 37 4.58 -23.95 8.62
C VAL A 37 4.42 -24.28 7.16
N ARG A 38 3.99 -25.51 6.90
CA ARG A 38 3.63 -26.00 5.58
C ARG A 38 2.74 -24.91 5.01
N LYS A 39 3.33 -24.07 4.15
CA LYS A 39 2.57 -23.25 3.24
C LYS A 39 1.86 -24.30 2.41
N GLU A 40 0.63 -24.62 2.80
CA GLU A 40 -0.37 -25.03 1.84
C GLU A 40 -0.49 -23.82 0.91
N GLU A 41 0.45 -23.74 -0.03
CA GLU A 41 0.32 -22.92 -1.20
C GLU A 41 -0.99 -23.39 -1.81
N ILE A 42 -2.00 -22.52 -1.75
CA ILE A 42 -3.25 -22.72 -2.45
C ILE A 42 -2.89 -22.55 -3.93
N THR A 43 -2.20 -23.54 -4.48
CA THR A 43 -2.05 -23.76 -5.91
C THR A 43 -3.45 -24.11 -6.37
N LEU A 44 -4.21 -23.09 -6.74
CA LEU A 44 -5.50 -23.25 -7.38
C LEU A 44 -5.29 -24.22 -8.54
N LYS A 45 -5.92 -25.40 -8.45
CA LYS A 45 -5.73 -26.45 -9.45
C LYS A 45 -6.11 -25.89 -10.82
N GLN A 46 -5.40 -26.32 -11.87
CA GLN A 46 -5.66 -25.87 -13.24
C GLN A 46 -7.14 -26.04 -13.66
N GLU A 47 -7.83 -27.04 -13.10
CA GLU A 47 -9.26 -27.26 -13.29
C GLU A 47 -10.13 -26.14 -12.68
N THR A 48 -9.81 -25.65 -11.48
CA THR A 48 -10.57 -24.56 -10.85
C THR A 48 -10.39 -23.25 -11.60
N LEU A 49 -9.23 -23.04 -12.23
CA LEU A 49 -8.99 -21.89 -13.10
C LEU A 49 -9.83 -21.96 -14.38
N ARG A 50 -9.91 -23.13 -15.02
CA ARG A 50 -10.76 -23.34 -16.20
C ARG A 50 -12.24 -23.17 -15.89
N ASP A 51 -12.68 -23.63 -14.72
CA ASP A 51 -14.06 -23.44 -14.27
C ASP A 51 -14.38 -21.96 -14.00
N LEU A 52 -13.45 -21.19 -13.43
CA LEU A 52 -13.60 -19.75 -13.22
C LEU A 52 -13.61 -18.99 -14.55
N GLU A 53 -12.73 -19.33 -15.48
CA GLU A 53 -12.69 -18.76 -16.83
C GLU A 53 -14.02 -18.97 -17.55
N LYS A 54 -14.56 -20.20 -17.50
CA LYS A 54 -15.87 -20.52 -18.05
C LYS A 54 -16.98 -19.70 -17.40
N LYS A 55 -17.02 -19.63 -16.06
CA LYS A 55 -18.00 -18.82 -15.32
C LYS A 55 -17.93 -17.34 -15.67
N LEU A 56 -16.73 -16.77 -15.83
CA LEU A 56 -16.55 -15.37 -16.21
C LEU A 56 -16.97 -15.13 -17.66
N SER A 57 -16.72 -16.08 -18.57
CA SER A 57 -17.13 -15.98 -19.98
C SER A 57 -18.64 -16.06 -20.19
N GLU A 58 -19.37 -16.70 -19.27
CA GLU A 58 -20.84 -16.74 -19.25
C GLU A 58 -21.48 -15.43 -18.76
N ILE A 59 -20.71 -14.56 -18.07
CA ILE A 59 -21.19 -13.25 -17.64
C ILE A 59 -21.26 -12.35 -18.87
N GLN A 60 -22.46 -12.26 -19.44
CA GLN A 60 -22.76 -11.29 -20.47
C GLN A 60 -22.86 -9.91 -19.81
N ILE A 61 -21.73 -9.21 -19.71
CA ILE A 61 -21.72 -7.79 -19.34
C ILE A 61 -22.35 -7.05 -20.51
N THR A 62 -23.64 -6.77 -20.43
CA THR A 62 -24.26 -5.73 -21.26
C THR A 62 -23.66 -4.41 -20.80
N VAL A 63 -22.43 -4.12 -21.24
CA VAL A 63 -21.99 -2.74 -21.36
C VAL A 63 -22.93 -2.20 -22.41
N SER A 64 -24.01 -1.56 -21.97
CA SER A 64 -24.80 -0.73 -22.86
C SER A 64 -23.78 0.16 -23.55
N ALA A 65 -23.55 -0.04 -24.85
CA ALA A 65 -22.68 0.83 -25.64
C ALA A 65 -23.20 2.27 -25.60
N GLU A 66 -24.46 2.40 -25.21
CA GLU A 66 -25.12 3.60 -24.72
C GLU A 66 -25.33 3.44 -23.20
N LEU A 67 -24.28 3.49 -22.40
CA LEU A 67 -24.44 4.29 -21.19
C LEU A 67 -24.82 5.64 -21.77
N PRO A 68 -26.00 6.20 -21.44
CA PRO A 68 -26.28 7.56 -21.83
C PRO A 68 -25.03 8.31 -21.42
N ALA A 69 -24.29 8.86 -22.39
CA ALA A 69 -23.35 9.92 -22.08
C ALA A 69 -24.17 10.79 -21.14
N PHE A 70 -23.71 10.96 -19.90
CA PHE A 70 -24.45 11.71 -18.91
C PHE A 70 -24.47 13.15 -19.41
N THR A 71 -25.38 13.41 -20.34
CA THR A 71 -25.58 14.66 -21.00
C THR A 71 -26.40 15.44 -20.01
N LYS A 72 -25.90 16.63 -19.70
CA LYS A 72 -26.37 17.56 -18.67
C LYS A 72 -27.89 17.79 -18.67
N ASP A 73 -28.54 17.50 -19.79
CA ASP A 73 -29.98 17.62 -20.02
C ASP A 73 -30.84 16.51 -19.39
N THR A 74 -30.24 15.45 -18.84
CA THR A 74 -30.99 14.28 -18.32
C THR A 74 -31.51 14.50 -16.88
N ILE A 75 -30.91 15.43 -16.13
CA ILE A 75 -31.32 15.70 -14.75
C ILE A 75 -32.26 16.89 -14.73
N ASP A 76 -33.50 16.64 -14.30
CA ASP A 76 -34.44 17.70 -14.00
C ASP A 76 -34.03 18.42 -12.70
N ILE A 77 -33.15 19.42 -12.85
CA ILE A 77 -32.60 20.25 -11.75
C ILE A 77 -33.74 20.87 -10.92
N SER A 78 -34.92 21.09 -11.52
CA SER A 78 -36.06 21.70 -10.82
C SER A 78 -36.55 20.86 -9.63
N LYS A 79 -36.50 19.52 -9.74
CA LYS A 79 -36.94 18.57 -8.69
C LYS A 79 -35.93 18.38 -7.56
N LEU A 80 -34.70 18.87 -7.72
CA LEU A 80 -33.67 18.69 -6.70
C LEU A 80 -33.90 19.58 -5.47
N PRO A 81 -33.53 19.10 -4.26
CA PRO A 81 -33.64 19.86 -3.02
C PRO A 81 -32.99 21.24 -3.09
N ILE A 82 -33.59 22.19 -2.37
CA ILE A 82 -33.09 23.57 -2.29
C ILE A 82 -31.67 23.61 -1.68
N SER A 83 -31.33 22.68 -0.79
CA SER A 83 -29.97 22.53 -0.24
C SER A 83 -28.88 22.22 -1.28
N TYR A 84 -29.25 21.80 -2.49
CA TYR A 84 -28.29 21.63 -3.60
C TYR A 84 -28.15 22.90 -4.43
N LYS A 85 -29.07 23.86 -4.24
CA LYS A 85 -29.21 25.13 -4.94
C LYS A 85 -28.97 26.36 -4.05
N THR A 86 -28.83 26.21 -2.73
CA THR A 86 -28.61 27.29 -1.75
C THR A 86 -27.51 26.94 -0.76
N ASN A 87 -26.67 27.93 -0.41
CA ASN A 87 -25.50 27.79 0.45
C ASN A 87 -25.77 28.76 1.59
N THR A 88 -25.44 28.33 2.79
CA THR A 88 -25.52 29.18 3.96
C THR A 88 -24.34 30.17 3.97
N PRO A 89 -24.44 31.31 4.66
CA PRO A 89 -23.33 32.25 4.78
C PRO A 89 -22.07 31.62 5.41
N LYS A 90 -22.26 30.58 6.24
CA LYS A 90 -21.15 29.81 6.83
C LYS A 90 -20.40 28.98 5.77
N GLU A 91 -21.14 28.38 4.84
CA GLU A 91 -20.55 27.61 3.74
C GLU A 91 -19.81 28.52 2.75
N GLU A 92 -20.34 29.71 2.47
CA GLU A 92 -19.66 30.70 1.65
C GLU A 92 -18.34 31.16 2.28
N HIS A 93 -18.32 31.38 3.60
CA HIS A 93 -17.09 31.68 4.32
C HIS A 93 -16.07 30.53 4.23
N LEU A 94 -16.52 29.28 4.35
CA LEU A 94 -15.64 28.11 4.19
C LEU A 94 -15.04 28.01 2.78
N LEU A 95 -15.79 28.35 1.74
CA LEU A 95 -15.27 28.39 0.38
C LEU A 95 -14.14 29.42 0.24
N GLN A 96 -14.31 30.62 0.81
CA GLN A 96 -13.26 31.65 0.81
C GLN A 96 -11.99 31.17 1.53
N VAL A 97 -12.14 30.48 2.65
CA VAL A 97 -11.02 29.89 3.39
C VAL A 97 -10.33 28.80 2.57
N ALA A 98 -11.10 27.93 1.91
CA ALA A 98 -10.57 26.87 1.07
C ALA A 98 -9.81 27.42 -0.16
N ASP A 99 -10.33 28.46 -0.81
CA ASP A 99 -9.66 29.17 -1.89
C ASP A 99 -8.31 29.75 -1.44
N ASN A 100 -8.30 30.40 -0.27
CA ASN A 100 -7.07 30.97 0.29
C ASN A 100 -6.04 29.87 0.60
N PHE A 101 -6.48 28.75 1.18
CA PHE A 101 -5.61 27.62 1.46
C PHE A 101 -5.04 26.97 0.19
N SER A 102 -5.86 26.80 -0.85
CA SER A 102 -5.41 26.27 -2.15
C SER A 102 -4.29 27.12 -2.77
N ARG A 103 -4.43 28.44 -2.70
CA ARG A 103 -3.39 29.38 -3.16
C ARG A 103 -2.10 29.23 -2.34
N GLN A 104 -2.21 29.22 -1.02
CA GLN A 104 -1.05 29.05 -0.13
C GLN A 104 -0.34 27.72 -0.38
N TYR A 105 -1.10 26.62 -0.56
CA TYR A 105 -0.56 25.31 -0.86
C TYR A 105 0.19 25.29 -2.19
N SER A 106 -0.40 25.87 -3.24
CA SER A 106 0.21 25.94 -4.56
C SER A 106 1.53 26.74 -4.54
N HIS A 107 1.61 27.78 -3.71
CA HIS A 107 2.85 28.54 -3.50
C HIS A 107 3.90 27.75 -2.72
N LEU A 108 3.51 26.97 -1.71
CA LEU A 108 4.45 26.20 -0.88
C LEU A 108 4.93 24.92 -1.57
N CYS A 109 4.13 24.33 -2.45
CA CYS A 109 4.36 23.04 -3.08
C CYS A 109 4.04 23.08 -4.59
N PRO A 110 4.88 23.74 -5.42
CA PRO A 110 4.62 23.91 -6.85
C PRO A 110 4.65 22.59 -7.64
N ASP A 111 5.42 21.60 -7.20
CA ASP A 111 5.57 20.31 -7.89
C ASP A 111 4.48 19.29 -7.52
N ARG A 112 3.55 19.65 -6.62
CA ARG A 112 2.48 18.75 -6.17
C ARG A 112 1.16 19.02 -6.88
N VAL A 113 0.33 17.98 -6.96
CA VAL A 113 -1.00 18.06 -7.56
C VAL A 113 -1.89 19.05 -6.78
N PRO A 114 -2.65 19.92 -7.48
CA PRO A 114 -3.59 20.85 -6.83
C PRO A 114 -4.62 20.15 -5.95
N LEU A 115 -4.98 20.79 -4.84
CA LEU A 115 -5.93 20.23 -3.89
C LEU A 115 -7.37 20.25 -4.42
N PHE A 116 -8.08 19.14 -4.25
CA PHE A 116 -9.49 19.00 -4.61
C PHE A 116 -10.39 19.39 -3.42
N LEU A 117 -10.54 20.69 -3.18
CA LEU A 117 -11.23 21.20 -1.98
C LEU A 117 -12.71 21.49 -2.21
N HIS A 118 -13.06 22.09 -3.36
CA HIS A 118 -14.42 22.58 -3.59
C HIS A 118 -14.84 22.45 -5.05
N PRO A 119 -15.10 21.23 -5.56
CA PRO A 119 -15.56 21.02 -6.93
C PRO A 119 -16.92 21.68 -7.20
N LEU A 120 -17.19 21.90 -8.49
CA LEU A 120 -18.50 22.31 -8.99
C LEU A 120 -19.50 21.16 -8.88
N ASN A 121 -20.75 21.50 -8.52
CA ASN A 121 -21.86 20.56 -8.49
C ASN A 121 -22.58 20.49 -9.85
N GLU A 122 -23.21 19.35 -10.15
CA GLU A 122 -23.96 19.04 -11.38
C GLU A 122 -25.22 19.90 -11.60
N CYS A 123 -25.60 20.73 -10.62
CA CYS A 123 -26.82 21.54 -10.69
C CYS A 123 -26.68 22.83 -11.52
N GLU A 124 -25.53 23.07 -12.18
CA GLU A 124 -25.21 24.20 -13.09
C GLU A 124 -25.67 25.62 -12.67
N VAL A 125 -25.94 25.83 -11.38
CA VAL A 125 -26.19 27.18 -10.84
C VAL A 125 -24.84 27.89 -10.74
N PRO A 126 -24.69 29.13 -11.26
CA PRO A 126 -23.40 29.82 -11.44
C PRO A 126 -22.63 30.21 -10.16
N VAL A 127 -22.87 29.57 -9.00
CA VAL A 127 -22.35 30.01 -7.69
C VAL A 127 -21.84 28.86 -6.79
N ARG A 128 -21.83 27.58 -7.21
CA ARG A 128 -21.92 26.50 -6.19
C ARG A 128 -20.82 25.45 -6.24
N LEU A 129 -19.66 25.89 -5.78
CA LEU A 129 -18.63 25.05 -5.20
C LEU A 129 -19.18 24.47 -3.89
N LYS A 130 -19.05 23.16 -3.67
CA LYS A 130 -19.35 22.54 -2.37
C LYS A 130 -18.05 22.11 -1.74
N PHE A 131 -17.80 22.60 -0.52
CA PHE A 131 -16.62 22.19 0.22
C PHE A 131 -16.70 20.70 0.52
N VAL A 132 -15.73 19.95 -0.02
CA VAL A 132 -15.54 18.55 0.32
C VAL A 132 -14.59 18.57 1.51
N SER A 133 -15.11 18.29 2.71
CA SER A 133 -14.23 17.97 3.83
C SER A 133 -13.59 16.64 3.49
N THR A 134 -12.42 16.64 2.86
CA THR A 134 -11.60 15.45 2.71
C THR A 134 -11.07 15.09 4.10
N THR A 135 -11.93 14.56 4.97
CA THR A 135 -11.51 13.86 6.18
C THR A 135 -11.19 12.41 5.82
N LEU A 136 -10.44 12.21 4.75
CA LEU A 136 -9.71 10.97 4.58
C LEU A 136 -8.60 11.04 5.63
N ARG A 137 -8.90 10.54 6.82
CA ARG A 137 -7.86 10.24 7.80
C ARG A 137 -6.99 9.18 7.11
N PRO A 138 -5.74 9.49 6.73
CA PRO A 138 -4.87 8.48 6.18
C PRO A 138 -4.81 7.37 7.22
N THR A 139 -5.17 6.15 6.83
CA THR A 139 -4.98 4.99 7.69
C THR A 139 -3.49 4.85 7.90
N LEU A 140 -3.01 5.32 9.05
CA LEU A 140 -1.62 5.15 9.45
C LEU A 140 -1.39 3.66 9.62
N MET A 141 -0.60 3.07 8.72
CA MET A 141 -0.14 1.70 8.88
C MET A 141 0.80 1.63 10.09
N PRO A 142 0.73 0.55 10.89
CA PRO A 142 1.61 0.37 12.05
C PRO A 142 3.07 0.08 11.66
N TYR A 143 3.36 -0.03 10.36
CA TYR A 143 4.68 -0.32 9.81
C TYR A 143 5.35 0.98 9.35
N PRO A 144 6.25 1.57 10.15
CA PRO A 144 6.94 2.81 9.78
C PRO A 144 7.80 2.65 8.52
N GLU A 145 8.25 1.42 8.23
CA GLU A 145 9.10 1.08 7.09
C GLU A 145 8.39 1.32 5.75
N LEU A 146 7.05 1.34 5.72
CA LEU A 146 6.27 1.54 4.50
C LEU A 146 6.06 3.02 4.12
N TYR A 147 6.44 3.97 4.97
CA TYR A 147 6.22 5.39 4.67
C TYR A 147 7.28 6.00 3.75
N ASN A 148 8.52 5.52 3.81
CA ASN A 148 9.59 5.97 2.93
C ASN A 148 9.86 4.94 1.85
N TRP A 149 10.29 5.41 0.67
CA TRP A 149 10.49 4.55 -0.50
C TRP A 149 11.67 3.60 -0.32
N ASP A 150 12.72 4.02 0.38
CA ASP A 150 13.94 3.29 0.66
C ASP A 150 13.68 2.14 1.64
N SER A 151 13.06 2.44 2.78
CA SER A 151 12.69 1.43 3.77
C SER A 151 11.63 0.45 3.24
N CYS A 152 10.72 0.93 2.39
CA CYS A 152 9.71 0.08 1.75
C CYS A 152 10.36 -0.90 0.76
N ALA A 153 11.32 -0.44 -0.04
CA ALA A 153 12.06 -1.30 -0.97
C ALA A 153 12.87 -2.37 -0.22
N GLN A 154 13.50 -2.01 0.89
CA GLN A 154 14.25 -2.95 1.73
C GLN A 154 13.32 -3.99 2.38
N PHE A 155 12.19 -3.55 2.94
CA PHE A 155 11.18 -4.44 3.49
C PHE A 155 10.73 -5.47 2.46
N VAL A 156 10.41 -5.04 1.23
CA VAL A 156 9.97 -5.94 0.16
C VAL A 156 11.09 -6.87 -0.31
N SER A 157 12.35 -6.42 -0.33
CA SER A 157 13.47 -7.24 -0.79
C SER A 157 13.69 -8.49 0.06
N ASP A 158 13.41 -8.41 1.37
CA ASP A 158 13.56 -9.55 2.28
C ASP A 158 12.56 -10.68 1.97
N PHE A 159 11.43 -10.37 1.32
CA PHE A 159 10.41 -11.34 0.91
C PHE A 159 10.55 -11.82 -0.54
N LEU A 160 11.45 -11.23 -1.32
CA LEU A 160 11.69 -11.62 -2.71
C LEU A 160 12.87 -12.59 -2.78
N THR A 161 12.61 -13.82 -3.20
CA THR A 161 13.66 -14.77 -3.54
C THR A 161 14.00 -14.63 -5.01
N MET A 162 15.19 -14.10 -5.33
CA MET A 162 15.66 -14.01 -6.70
C MET A 162 16.11 -15.40 -7.18
N VAL A 163 15.46 -15.92 -8.22
CA VAL A 163 15.87 -17.14 -8.91
C VAL A 163 16.60 -16.76 -10.19
N PRO A 164 17.92 -17.02 -10.31
CA PRO A 164 18.65 -16.70 -11.53
C PRO A 164 18.17 -17.58 -12.69
N LEU A 165 18.08 -16.97 -13.87
CA LEU A 165 17.77 -17.70 -15.10
C LEU A 165 18.88 -18.71 -15.40
N PRO A 166 18.55 -19.90 -15.93
CA PRO A 166 19.55 -20.85 -16.38
C PRO A 166 20.43 -20.21 -17.45
N ASP A 167 21.73 -20.52 -17.40
CA ASP A 167 22.73 -19.97 -18.30
C ASP A 167 22.40 -20.34 -19.75
N PRO A 168 22.21 -19.37 -20.66
CA PRO A 168 21.86 -19.64 -22.05
C PRO A 168 22.99 -20.33 -22.85
N LEU A 169 24.18 -20.46 -22.26
CA LEU A 169 25.36 -21.06 -22.88
C LEU A 169 25.67 -22.48 -22.35
N LYS A 170 24.83 -23.05 -21.49
CA LYS A 170 24.89 -24.46 -21.08
C LYS A 170 23.88 -25.33 -21.83
#